data_AF-A0A0J6RVB8-F1
#
_entry.id   AF-A0A0J6RVB8-F1
#
_cell.length_a   1.000
_cell.length_b   1.000
_cell.length_c   1.000
_cell.angle_alpha   90.00
_cell.angle_beta   90.00
_cell.angle_gamma   90.00
#
_symmetry.space_group_name_H-M   'P 1'
#
loop_
_entity.id
_entity.type
_entity.pdbx_description
1 polymer ?
#
loop_
_entity_poly.entity_id
_entity_poly.type
_entity_poly.pdbx_seq_one_letter_code
_entity_poly.pdbx_strand_id
1 'polypeptide(L)'
;MSAARDETMPGGTTGGTPGILLAHHLKQLKLPTVLREYDKVARECAQGGIDHPRYLLRLVELELIDRERRMVERRIRSARFPAVKSLDTFDFTAIPSLNKMLVLELARCGYILGRENVIALGNSGTGKTHIA
;
A
#
# COMPACT_ATOMS: atom_id res chain seq x y z
N MET A 1 -46.05 -34.20 -25.82
CA MET A 1 -45.69 -34.05 -27.25
C MET A 1 -45.38 -32.59 -27.50
N SER A 2 -44.17 -32.31 -27.99
CA SER A 2 -43.81 -31.22 -28.92
C SER A 2 -44.06 -29.76 -28.48
N ALA A 3 -43.12 -28.84 -28.48
CA ALA A 3 -41.70 -28.83 -28.84
C ALA A 3 -41.09 -27.54 -28.30
N ALA A 4 -39.80 -27.61 -27.98
CA ALA A 4 -38.94 -26.47 -27.75
C ALA A 4 -38.97 -25.52 -28.97
N ARG A 5 -39.02 -24.22 -28.70
CA ARG A 5 -38.46 -23.20 -29.58
C ARG A 5 -37.54 -22.32 -28.77
N ASP A 6 -36.28 -22.70 -28.87
CA ASP A 6 -35.09 -21.90 -28.74
C ASP A 6 -35.25 -20.59 -29.53
N GLU A 7 -35.41 -19.47 -28.82
CA GLU A 7 -35.14 -18.14 -29.36
C GLU A 7 -33.87 -17.63 -28.69
N THR A 8 -32.76 -18.09 -29.27
CA THR A 8 -31.42 -17.56 -29.07
C THR A 8 -31.43 -16.04 -29.28
N MET A 9 -31.20 -15.28 -28.21
CA MET A 9 -30.96 -13.84 -28.31
C MET A 9 -29.69 -13.58 -29.14
N PRO A 10 -29.72 -12.65 -30.12
CA PRO A 10 -28.58 -12.43 -30.99
C PRO A 10 -27.45 -11.76 -30.21
N GLY A 11 -26.29 -12.42 -30.19
CA GLY A 11 -25.03 -11.86 -29.73
C GLY A 11 -24.68 -10.62 -30.55
N GLY A 12 -24.82 -9.44 -29.92
CA GLY A 12 -24.39 -8.14 -30.44
C GLY A 12 -23.38 -7.48 -29.49
N THR A 13 -22.10 -7.75 -29.73
CA THR A 13 -20.96 -6.82 -29.55
C THR A 13 -21.03 -5.78 -28.40
N THR A 14 -20.97 -6.20 -27.13
CA THR A 14 -20.75 -5.27 -25.98
C THR A 14 -19.38 -5.51 -25.33
N GLY A 15 -18.35 -5.77 -26.13
CA GLY A 15 -16.97 -5.95 -25.64
C GLY A 15 -16.18 -4.66 -25.37
N GLY A 16 -16.71 -3.48 -25.73
CA GLY A 16 -15.96 -2.22 -25.70
C GLY A 16 -16.39 -1.22 -24.62
N THR A 17 -17.68 -0.94 -24.49
CA THR A 17 -18.16 0.27 -23.79
C THR A 17 -18.04 0.22 -22.26
N PRO A 18 -18.42 -0.88 -21.57
CA PRO A 18 -18.38 -0.91 -20.10
C PRO A 18 -16.95 -0.87 -19.53
N GLY A 19 -16.02 -1.61 -20.14
CA GLY A 19 -14.61 -1.66 -19.70
C GLY A 19 -13.89 -0.34 -19.94
N ILE A 20 -14.16 0.34 -21.06
CA ILE A 20 -13.58 1.65 -21.36
C ILE A 20 -14.09 2.72 -20.38
N LEU A 21 -15.40 2.76 -20.12
CA LEU A 21 -15.99 3.70 -19.15
C LEU A 21 -15.48 3.45 -17.74
N LEU A 22 -15.41 2.18 -17.32
CA LEU A 22 -14.84 1.81 -16.02
C LEU A 22 -13.39 2.29 -15.91
N ALA A 23 -12.56 2.03 -16.92
CA ALA A 23 -11.17 2.47 -16.91
C ALA A 23 -11.05 4.01 -16.86
N HIS A 24 -11.92 4.73 -17.57
CA HIS A 24 -11.97 6.18 -17.53
C HIS A 24 -12.34 6.70 -16.13
N HIS A 25 -13.39 6.18 -15.51
CA HIS A 25 -13.83 6.59 -14.18
C HIS A 25 -12.81 6.26 -13.09
N LEU A 26 -12.16 5.09 -13.15
CA LEU A 26 -11.11 4.71 -12.21
C LEU A 26 -9.89 5.65 -12.30
N LYS A 27 -9.56 6.14 -13.50
CA LYS A 27 -8.53 7.18 -13.67
C LYS A 27 -8.97 8.51 -13.06
N GLN A 28 -10.20 8.96 -13.30
CA GLN A 28 -10.73 10.20 -12.72
C GLN A 28 -10.77 10.17 -11.19
N LEU A 29 -11.15 9.03 -10.61
CA LEU A 29 -11.20 8.79 -9.16
C LEU A 29 -9.81 8.55 -8.54
N LYS A 30 -8.75 8.48 -9.34
CA LYS A 30 -7.38 8.20 -8.90
C LYS A 30 -7.30 6.86 -8.14
N LEU A 31 -7.86 5.82 -8.76
CA LEU A 31 -7.84 4.42 -8.29
C LEU A 31 -6.96 3.55 -9.21
N PRO A 32 -5.65 3.82 -9.31
CA PRO A 32 -4.74 3.12 -10.22
C PRO A 32 -4.53 1.63 -9.89
N THR A 33 -4.65 1.22 -8.63
CA THR A 33 -4.52 -0.19 -8.24
C THR A 33 -5.79 -0.93 -8.60
N VAL A 34 -6.97 -0.35 -8.34
CA VAL A 34 -8.23 -0.92 -8.84
C VAL A 34 -8.20 -1.08 -10.36
N LEU A 35 -7.76 -0.06 -11.10
CA LEU A 35 -7.64 -0.12 -12.56
C LEU A 35 -6.77 -1.28 -13.06
N ARG A 36 -5.69 -1.61 -12.34
CA ARG A 36 -4.77 -2.69 -12.70
C ARG A 36 -5.28 -4.07 -12.29
N GLU A 37 -5.93 -4.16 -11.13
CA GLU A 37 -6.24 -5.45 -10.49
C GLU A 37 -7.70 -5.92 -10.69
N TYR A 38 -8.65 -5.04 -11.07
CA TYR A 38 -10.08 -5.37 -11.04
C TYR A 38 -10.43 -6.63 -11.84
N ASP A 39 -9.89 -6.79 -13.04
CA ASP A 39 -10.17 -7.94 -13.91
C ASP A 39 -9.63 -9.25 -13.31
N LYS A 40 -8.42 -9.21 -12.73
CA LYS A 40 -7.84 -10.36 -12.04
C LYS A 40 -8.70 -10.79 -10.85
N VAL A 41 -9.04 -9.84 -9.98
CA VAL A 41 -9.84 -10.12 -8.77
C VAL A 41 -11.25 -10.57 -9.15
N ALA A 42 -11.83 -10.04 -10.24
CA ALA A 42 -13.14 -10.48 -10.73
C ALA A 42 -13.13 -11.96 -11.14
N ARG A 43 -12.08 -12.40 -11.84
CA ARG A 43 -11.91 -13.82 -12.22
C ARG A 43 -11.72 -14.72 -11.00
N GLU A 44 -10.91 -14.29 -10.03
CA GLU A 44 -10.71 -15.02 -8.77
C GLU A 44 -12.02 -15.15 -7.97
N CYS A 45 -12.79 -14.07 -7.86
CA CYS A 45 -14.09 -14.07 -7.18
C CYS A 45 -15.12 -14.95 -7.89
N ALA A 46 -15.16 -14.92 -9.23
CA ALA A 46 -16.05 -15.78 -10.02
C ALA A 46 -15.74 -17.27 -9.82
N GLN A 47 -14.46 -17.64 -9.70
CA GLN A 47 -14.04 -19.02 -9.43
C GLN A 47 -14.33 -19.44 -7.98
N GLY A 48 -14.18 -18.52 -7.02
CA GLY A 48 -14.37 -18.79 -5.59
C GLY A 48 -15.81 -18.65 -5.09
N GLY A 49 -16.77 -18.30 -5.95
CA GLY A 49 -18.16 -18.05 -5.54
C GLY A 49 -18.30 -16.86 -4.58
N ILE A 50 -17.38 -15.89 -4.65
CA ILE A 50 -17.35 -14.72 -3.77
C ILE A 50 -18.42 -13.73 -4.22
N ASP A 51 -19.17 -13.17 -3.27
CA ASP A 51 -20.21 -12.19 -3.53
C ASP A 51 -19.65 -10.79 -3.86
N HIS A 52 -20.50 -9.98 -4.51
CA HIS A 52 -20.14 -8.65 -4.99
C HIS A 52 -19.61 -7.71 -3.90
N PRO A 53 -20.16 -7.67 -2.66
CA PRO A 53 -19.61 -6.84 -1.60
C PRO A 53 -18.17 -7.22 -1.20
N ARG A 54 -17.86 -8.52 -1.14
CA ARG A 54 -16.50 -8.99 -0.83
C ARG A 54 -15.51 -8.70 -1.96
N TYR A 55 -15.96 -8.83 -3.22
CA TYR A 55 -15.18 -8.39 -4.38
C TYR A 55 -14.81 -6.90 -4.28
N LEU A 56 -15.79 -6.04 -4.00
CA LEU A 56 -15.56 -4.59 -3.86
C LEU A 56 -14.63 -4.28 -2.68
N LEU A 57 -14.86 -4.92 -1.53
CA LEU A 57 -13.99 -4.76 -0.36
C LEU A 57 -12.54 -5.11 -0.71
N ARG A 58 -12.31 -6.23 -1.39
CA ARG A 58 -10.97 -6.67 -1.78
C ARG A 58 -10.26 -5.64 -2.66
N LEU A 59 -10.96 -5.04 -3.62
CA LEU A 59 -10.39 -4.00 -4.47
C LEU A 59 -10.01 -2.74 -3.69
N VAL A 60 -10.88 -2.32 -2.77
CA VAL A 60 -10.63 -1.13 -1.94
C VAL A 60 -9.46 -1.37 -1.00
N GLU A 61 -9.34 -2.54 -0.39
CA GLU A 61 -8.21 -2.92 0.46
C GLU A 61 -6.88 -2.87 -0.32
N LEU A 62 -6.85 -3.46 -1.53
CA LEU A 62 -5.67 -3.41 -2.38
C LEU A 62 -5.25 -1.97 -2.71
N GLU A 63 -6.21 -1.10 -3.02
CA GLU A 63 -5.93 0.32 -3.29
C GLU A 63 -5.40 1.06 -2.05
N LEU A 64 -5.96 0.80 -0.86
CA LEU A 64 -5.51 1.41 0.39
C LEU A 64 -4.05 1.04 0.70
N ILE A 65 -3.72 -0.25 0.61
CA ILE A 65 -2.36 -0.77 0.86
C ILE A 65 -1.35 -0.13 -0.11
N ASP A 66 -1.65 -0.14 -1.41
CA ASP A 66 -0.77 0.44 -2.43
C ASP A 66 -0.61 1.95 -2.25
N ARG A 67 -1.67 2.66 -1.86
CA ARG A 67 -1.64 4.10 -1.62
C ARG A 67 -0.78 4.45 -0.41
N GLU A 68 -0.91 3.71 0.68
CA GLU A 68 -0.06 3.87 1.87
C GLU A 68 1.41 3.63 1.53
N ARG A 69 1.70 2.52 0.83
CA ARG A 69 3.05 2.20 0.38
C ARG A 69 3.66 3.33 -0.47
N ARG A 70 2.95 3.82 -1.49
CA ARG A 70 3.43 4.93 -2.35
C ARG A 70 3.62 6.22 -1.56
N MET A 71 2.77 6.48 -0.56
CA MET A 71 2.90 7.65 0.31
C MET A 71 4.20 7.58 1.12
N VAL A 72 4.50 6.42 1.72
CA VAL A 72 5.74 6.18 2.46
C VAL A 72 6.96 6.31 1.54
N GLU A 73 6.97 5.62 0.40
CA GLU A 73 8.07 5.69 -0.59
C GLU A 73 8.32 7.13 -1.06
N ARG A 74 7.25 7.89 -1.35
CA ARG A 74 7.36 9.30 -1.75
C ARG A 74 7.95 10.16 -0.64
N ARG A 75 7.55 9.95 0.62
CA ARG A 75 8.08 10.69 1.78
C ARG A 75 9.57 10.41 1.96
N ILE A 76 9.98 9.14 1.93
CA ILE A 76 11.39 8.74 2.01
C ILE A 76 12.20 9.39 0.89
N ARG A 77 11.71 9.32 -0.36
CA ARG A 77 12.39 9.94 -1.51
C ARG A 77 12.48 11.47 -1.37
N SER A 78 11.44 12.11 -0.84
CA SER A 78 11.41 13.56 -0.63
C SER A 78 12.37 14.04 0.46
N ALA A 79 12.65 13.20 1.47
CA ALA A 79 13.58 13.52 2.54
C ALA A 79 15.05 13.57 2.11
N ARG A 80 15.37 13.09 0.88
CA ARG A 80 16.72 13.15 0.28
C ARG A 80 17.83 12.66 1.23
N PHE A 81 17.57 11.58 1.96
CA PHE A 81 18.56 11.00 2.85
C PHE A 81 19.85 10.64 2.07
N PRO A 82 21.04 11.05 2.54
CA PRO A 82 22.32 10.73 1.89
C PRO A 82 22.60 9.22 1.79
N ALA A 83 22.03 8.44 2.72
CA ALA A 83 21.98 6.99 2.69
C ALA A 83 20.67 6.53 3.34
N VAL A 84 19.98 5.56 2.73
CA VAL A 84 18.82 4.91 3.36
C VAL A 84 19.35 3.93 4.40
N LYS A 85 19.34 4.34 5.66
CA LYS A 85 19.75 3.51 6.79
C LYS A 85 18.52 3.27 7.66
N SER A 86 18.06 2.03 7.74
CA SER A 86 17.00 1.65 8.67
C SER A 86 17.57 1.37 10.05
N LEU A 87 16.75 1.52 11.08
CA LEU A 87 17.10 1.06 12.43
C LEU A 87 17.34 -0.46 12.47
N ASP A 88 16.72 -1.23 11.58
CA ASP A 88 16.91 -2.69 11.50
C ASP A 88 18.34 -3.09 11.15
N THR A 89 19.07 -2.20 10.48
CA THR A 89 20.49 -2.38 10.12
C THR A 89 21.44 -1.74 11.13
N PHE A 90 20.92 -1.17 12.22
CA PHE A 90 21.75 -0.58 13.26
C PHE A 90 22.33 -1.66 14.18
N ASP A 91 23.66 -1.79 14.18
CA ASP A 91 24.36 -2.68 15.09
C ASP A 91 24.51 -2.04 16.47
N PHE A 92 23.62 -2.41 17.40
CA PHE A 92 23.68 -1.98 18.79
C PHE A 92 24.93 -2.48 19.53
N THR A 93 25.62 -3.51 19.02
CA THR A 93 26.88 -3.98 19.63
C THR A 93 28.05 -3.03 19.35
N ALA A 94 27.95 -2.23 18.29
CA ALA A 94 28.94 -1.19 17.98
C ALA A 94 28.95 -0.04 19.02
N ILE A 95 27.87 0.12 19.79
CA ILE A 95 27.77 1.11 20.88
C ILE A 95 27.14 0.44 22.12
N PRO A 96 27.90 -0.34 22.90
CA PRO A 96 27.38 -1.11 24.03
C PRO A 96 26.72 -0.25 25.12
N SER A 97 27.10 1.03 25.22
CA SER A 97 26.52 1.99 26.17
C SER A 97 25.17 2.57 25.72
N LEU A 98 24.74 2.31 24.48
CA LEU A 98 23.50 2.83 23.94
C LEU A 98 22.31 2.03 24.49
N ASN A 99 21.36 2.73 25.13
CA ASN A 99 20.14 2.10 25.62
C ASN A 99 19.22 1.70 24.45
N LYS A 100 19.32 0.44 24.02
CA LYS A 100 18.52 -0.13 22.93
C LYS A 100 17.02 0.05 23.16
N MET A 101 16.54 -0.09 24.40
CA MET A 101 15.12 -0.02 24.72
C MET A 101 14.58 1.40 24.51
N LEU A 102 15.35 2.41 24.91
CA LEU A 102 15.01 3.81 24.67
C LEU A 102 15.01 4.14 23.16
N VAL A 103 16.01 3.65 22.41
CA VAL A 103 16.08 3.88 20.96
C VAL A 103 14.87 3.28 20.24
N LEU A 104 14.46 2.07 20.60
CA LEU A 104 13.27 1.43 20.02
C LEU A 104 11.98 2.16 20.40
N GLU A 105 11.90 2.74 21.59
CA GLU A 105 10.76 3.55 22.00
C GLU A 105 10.68 4.86 21.22
N LEU A 106 11.82 5.55 21.05
CA LEU A 106 11.91 6.75 20.20
C LEU A 106 11.57 6.42 18.74
N ALA A 107 11.96 5.26 18.23
CA ALA A 107 11.63 4.82 16.87
C ALA A 107 10.12 4.72 16.59
N ARG A 108 9.29 4.59 17.63
CA ARG A 108 7.82 4.62 17.51
C ARG A 108 7.26 6.03 17.32
N CYS A 109 8.10 7.06 17.41
CA CYS A 109 7.76 8.46 17.19
C CYS A 109 6.69 9.01 18.14
N GLY A 110 6.48 8.41 19.31
CA GLY A 110 5.49 8.86 20.31
C GLY A 110 5.74 10.30 20.78
N TYR A 111 7.01 10.69 20.87
CA TYR A 111 7.44 12.05 21.23
C TYR A 111 6.91 13.13 20.26
N ILE A 112 6.60 12.79 19.00
CA ILE A 112 6.01 13.72 18.04
C ILE A 112 4.60 14.12 18.49
N LEU A 113 3.80 13.14 18.94
CA LEU A 113 2.45 13.38 19.44
C LEU A 113 2.47 14.13 20.77
N GLY A 114 3.42 13.81 21.64
CA GLY A 114 3.66 14.50 22.91
C GLY A 114 4.26 15.90 22.77
N ARG A 115 4.70 16.30 21.56
CA ARG A 115 5.47 17.53 21.31
C ARG A 115 6.73 17.64 22.17
N GLU A 116 7.37 16.50 22.38
CA GLU A 116 8.59 16.38 23.18
C GLU A 116 9.83 16.50 22.31
N ASN A 117 10.87 17.14 22.83
CA ASN A 117 12.14 17.31 22.12
C ASN A 117 13.09 16.16 22.44
N VAL A 118 13.66 15.55 21.41
CA VAL A 118 14.66 14.48 21.52
C VAL A 118 16.01 15.03 21.12
N ILE A 119 17.02 14.89 21.99
CA ILE A 119 18.38 15.36 21.75
C ILE A 119 19.35 14.16 21.80
N ALA A 120 20.04 13.90 20.70
CA ALA A 120 21.09 12.88 20.63
C ALA A 120 22.47 13.50 20.88
N LEU A 121 23.09 13.18 22.03
CA LEU A 121 24.41 13.67 22.44
C LEU A 121 25.46 12.55 22.42
N GLY A 122 26.69 12.86 21.99
CA GLY A 122 27.82 11.93 22.01
C GLY A 122 28.98 12.37 21.10
N ASN A 123 30.13 11.72 21.20
CA ASN A 123 31.33 12.04 20.40
C ASN A 123 31.13 11.86 18.89
N SER A 124 31.87 12.59 18.05
CA SER A 124 31.78 12.40 16.59
C SER A 124 32.02 10.93 16.19
N GLY A 125 31.27 10.42 15.20
CA GLY A 125 31.39 9.03 14.73
C GLY A 125 30.57 7.98 15.50
N THR A 126 29.88 8.32 16.60
CA THR A 126 29.08 7.36 17.39
C THR A 126 27.68 7.07 16.81
N GLY A 127 27.51 7.06 15.49
CA GLY A 127 26.24 6.63 14.88
C GLY A 127 25.00 7.53 15.10
N LYS A 128 25.14 8.74 15.66
CA LYS A 128 24.00 9.66 15.91
C LYS A 128 23.16 9.94 14.66
N THR A 129 23.79 10.13 13.51
CA THR A 129 23.11 10.36 12.21
C THR A 129 22.47 9.10 11.63
N HIS A 130 22.76 7.91 12.16
CA HIS A 130 22.07 6.68 11.78
C HIS A 130 20.78 6.53 12.60
N ILE A 131 20.81 6.90 13.89
CA ILE A 131 19.68 6.73 14.81
C ILE A 131 18.65 7.86 14.69
N ALA A 132 19.09 9.08 14.34
CA ALA A 132 18.26 10.28 14.24
C ALA A 132 17.74 10.56 12.82
#